data_AF-A0A9Q1BWV1-F1
#
_entry.id   AF-A0A9Q1BWV1-F1
#
_cell.length_a   1.000
_cell.length_b   1.000
_cell.length_c   1.000
_cell.angle_alpha   90.00
_cell.angle_beta   90.00
_cell.angle_gamma   90.00
#
_symmetry.space_group_name_H-M   'P 1'
#
loop_
_entity.id
_entity.type
_entity.pdbx_description
1 polymer ?
#
loop_
_entity_poly.entity_id
_entity_poly.type
_entity_poly.pdbx_seq_one_letter_code
_entity_poly.pdbx_strand_id
1 'polypeptide(L)'
;MLLPPPPGVPAGDVVHKILSTLQADDISRCIKGDSLMVELAKKLCFKHGHDQEQFRTLRTKLREIARLLLEFRQTSRNEKATLSDIIVPSKFEVLLTAVRSLAGFDKETHQYLTPSLALKLGHSLKKVAMLVVSKALIDGNDVKERQARDFLTLISENWDWEVSSHALRTLYQGKRNNPKLIPLTSDVVLLSKYLKQEAER
;
A
#
# COMPACT_ATOMS: atom_id res chain seq x y z
N MET A 1 -20.14 -4.15 18.92
CA MET A 1 -20.55 -2.73 19.04
C MET A 1 -19.78 -1.92 18.01
N LEU A 2 -20.48 -1.15 17.16
CA LEU A 2 -19.84 -0.30 16.14
C LEU A 2 -19.17 0.90 16.82
N LEU A 3 -17.86 1.07 16.60
CA LEU A 3 -17.12 2.24 17.08
C LEU A 3 -17.71 3.52 16.46
N PRO A 4 -17.72 4.65 17.19
CA PRO A 4 -18.22 5.92 16.67
C PRO A 4 -17.41 6.36 15.43
N PRO A 5 -18.05 7.09 14.49
CA PRO A 5 -17.39 7.56 13.28
C PRO A 5 -16.25 8.52 13.61
N PRO A 6 -15.13 8.48 12.86
CA PRO A 6 -14.06 9.45 13.02
C PRO A 6 -14.53 10.88 12.66
N PRO A 7 -13.92 11.93 13.24
CA PRO A 7 -14.30 13.32 13.02
C PRO A 7 -14.43 13.66 11.52
N GLY A 8 -15.58 14.20 11.14
CA GLY A 8 -15.87 14.61 9.75
C GLY A 8 -16.29 13.48 8.81
N VAL A 9 -16.65 12.29 9.30
CA VAL A 9 -17.32 11.24 8.51
C VAL A 9 -18.75 11.07 9.02
N PRO A 10 -19.79 11.34 8.21
CA PRO A 10 -21.16 11.13 8.64
C PRO A 10 -21.45 9.64 8.86
N ALA A 11 -22.24 9.33 9.90
CA ALA A 11 -22.66 7.96 10.20
C ALA A 11 -23.51 7.39 9.05
N GLY A 12 -23.17 6.20 8.56
CA GLY A 12 -23.85 5.55 7.42
C GLY A 12 -23.15 5.69 6.07
N ASP A 13 -22.12 6.53 5.97
CA ASP A 13 -21.31 6.67 4.76
C ASP A 13 -20.48 5.39 4.48
N VAL A 14 -20.20 5.12 3.21
CA VAL A 14 -19.36 4.01 2.75
C VAL A 14 -18.00 4.03 3.44
N VAL A 15 -17.47 5.23 3.69
CA VAL A 15 -16.24 5.45 4.45
C VAL A 15 -16.34 4.88 5.86
N HIS A 16 -17.44 5.13 6.58
CA HIS A 16 -17.68 4.58 7.90
C HIS A 16 -17.75 3.05 7.88
N LYS A 17 -18.43 2.46 6.89
CA LYS A 17 -18.49 0.99 6.71
C LYS A 17 -17.10 0.38 6.49
N ILE A 18 -16.25 1.02 5.68
CA ILE A 18 -14.89 0.53 5.43
C ILE A 18 -14.00 0.66 6.67
N LEU A 19 -14.07 1.77 7.40
CA LEU A 19 -13.23 2.01 8.59
C LEU A 19 -13.69 1.20 9.81
N SER A 20 -14.98 0.94 9.96
CA SER A 20 -15.53 0.12 11.06
C SER A 20 -15.24 -1.38 10.90
N THR A 21 -15.07 -1.86 9.66
CA THR A 21 -14.76 -3.27 9.34
C THR A 21 -13.26 -3.56 9.23
N LEU A 22 -12.41 -2.61 9.62
CA LEU A 22 -10.98 -2.86 9.82
C LEU A 22 -10.77 -3.75 11.04
N GLN A 23 -9.79 -4.65 10.96
CA GLN A 23 -9.33 -5.45 12.09
C GLN A 23 -8.91 -4.52 13.24
N ALA A 24 -9.34 -4.82 14.47
CA ALA A 24 -9.00 -4.03 15.65
C ALA A 24 -7.53 -4.25 16.06
N ASP A 25 -6.65 -3.40 15.53
CA ASP A 25 -5.22 -3.39 15.81
C ASP A 25 -4.63 -1.97 15.75
N ASP A 26 -3.34 -1.84 16.05
CA ASP A 26 -2.63 -0.55 16.02
C ASP A 26 -2.65 0.10 14.62
N ILE A 27 -2.71 -0.71 13.57
CA ILE A 27 -2.84 -0.22 12.18
C ILE A 27 -4.19 0.50 12.02
N SER A 28 -5.29 -0.10 12.47
CA SER A 28 -6.62 0.53 12.42
C SER A 28 -6.71 1.79 13.26
N ARG A 29 -6.05 1.81 14.44
CA ARG A 29 -5.95 3.00 15.29
C ARG A 29 -5.16 4.11 14.59
N CYS A 30 -4.06 3.77 13.93
CA CYS A 30 -3.26 4.68 13.12
C CYS A 30 -4.08 5.29 11.97
N ILE A 31 -4.86 4.47 11.25
CA ILE A 31 -5.72 4.94 10.14
C ILE A 31 -6.76 5.94 10.66
N LYS A 32 -7.44 5.64 11.78
CA LYS A 32 -8.52 6.46 12.32
C LYS A 32 -8.03 7.73 13.01
N GLY A 33 -6.80 7.71 13.55
CA GLY A 33 -6.21 8.84 14.26
C GLY A 33 -5.46 9.84 13.37
N ASP A 34 -5.21 9.50 12.10
CA ASP A 34 -4.52 10.38 11.16
C ASP A 34 -5.51 11.03 10.18
N SER A 35 -5.55 12.37 10.16
CA SER A 35 -6.52 13.12 9.36
C SER A 35 -6.33 12.94 7.86
N LEU A 36 -5.08 12.83 7.39
CA LEU A 36 -4.77 12.64 5.98
C LEU A 36 -5.07 11.21 5.52
N MET A 37 -4.92 10.21 6.41
CA MET A 37 -5.37 8.84 6.17
C MET A 37 -6.89 8.74 6.01
N VAL A 38 -7.65 9.43 6.86
CA VAL A 38 -9.12 9.49 6.74
C VAL A 38 -9.53 10.19 5.44
N GLU A 39 -8.84 11.26 5.06
CA GLU A 39 -9.08 11.97 3.80
C GLU A 39 -8.75 11.11 2.57
N LEU A 40 -7.67 10.34 2.63
CA LEU A 40 -7.34 9.34 1.62
C LEU A 40 -8.44 8.28 1.51
N ALA A 41 -8.95 7.78 2.65
CA ALA A 41 -10.05 6.83 2.67
C ALA A 41 -11.30 7.39 1.99
N LYS A 42 -11.65 8.66 2.27
CA LYS A 42 -12.75 9.36 1.59
C LYS A 42 -12.56 9.40 0.07
N LYS A 43 -11.38 9.81 -0.43
CA LYS A 43 -11.12 9.83 -1.88
C LYS A 43 -11.17 8.44 -2.52
N LEU A 44 -10.67 7.41 -1.84
CA LEU A 44 -10.74 6.04 -2.35
C LEU A 44 -12.19 5.53 -2.41
N CYS A 45 -12.99 5.82 -1.38
CA CYS A 45 -14.41 5.48 -1.35
C CYS A 45 -15.20 6.25 -2.41
N PHE A 46 -14.89 7.52 -2.64
CA PHE A 46 -15.53 8.29 -3.71
C PHE A 46 -15.30 7.63 -5.08
N LYS A 47 -14.07 7.14 -5.33
CA LYS A 47 -13.73 6.50 -6.61
C LYS A 47 -14.30 5.09 -6.78
N HIS A 48 -14.31 4.27 -5.72
CA HIS A 48 -14.56 2.82 -5.80
C HIS A 48 -15.63 2.30 -4.83
N GLY A 49 -16.26 3.18 -4.05
CA GLY A 49 -17.16 2.81 -2.95
C GLY A 49 -18.53 2.28 -3.39
N HIS A 50 -18.89 2.43 -4.66
CA HIS A 50 -20.08 1.82 -5.25
C HIS A 50 -19.89 0.31 -5.50
N ASP A 51 -18.65 -0.16 -5.60
CA ASP A 51 -18.31 -1.56 -5.87
C ASP A 51 -17.84 -2.24 -4.57
N GLN A 52 -18.65 -3.17 -4.06
CA GLN A 52 -18.35 -3.88 -2.81
C GLN A 52 -17.15 -4.81 -2.94
N GLU A 53 -16.83 -5.32 -4.12
CA GLU A 53 -15.66 -6.18 -4.34
C GLU A 53 -14.36 -5.41 -4.06
N GLN A 54 -14.36 -4.10 -4.27
CA GLN A 54 -13.23 -3.23 -4.03
C GLN A 54 -12.97 -2.94 -2.55
N PHE A 55 -13.91 -3.25 -1.65
CA PHE A 55 -13.76 -2.93 -0.23
C PHE A 55 -12.57 -3.66 0.39
N ARG A 56 -12.27 -4.87 -0.09
CA ARG A 56 -11.05 -5.60 0.32
C ARG A 56 -9.80 -4.85 -0.12
N THR A 57 -9.74 -4.43 -1.39
CA THR A 57 -8.62 -3.69 -1.96
C THR A 57 -8.40 -2.35 -1.26
N LEU A 58 -9.47 -1.62 -0.95
CA LEU A 58 -9.43 -0.35 -0.23
C LEU A 58 -8.85 -0.51 1.18
N ARG A 59 -9.35 -1.48 1.94
CA ARG A 59 -8.82 -1.79 3.28
C ARG A 59 -7.35 -2.19 3.22
N THR A 60 -6.96 -3.01 2.24
CA THR A 60 -5.56 -3.39 2.05
C THR A 60 -4.69 -2.17 1.80
N LYS A 61 -5.08 -1.26 0.89
CA LYS A 61 -4.31 -0.03 0.60
C LYS A 61 -4.15 0.86 1.83
N LEU A 62 -5.23 1.08 2.59
CA LEU A 62 -5.16 1.86 3.83
C LEU A 62 -4.21 1.21 4.85
N ARG A 63 -4.27 -0.12 4.98
CA ARG A 63 -3.40 -0.85 5.91
C ARG A 63 -1.94 -0.88 5.46
N GLU A 64 -1.66 -0.94 4.15
CA GLU A 64 -0.29 -0.84 3.61
C GLU A 64 0.35 0.52 3.95
N ILE A 65 -0.38 1.62 3.75
CA ILE A 65 0.12 2.98 4.05
C ILE A 65 0.26 3.18 5.57
N ALA A 66 -0.68 2.69 6.37
CA ALA A 66 -0.59 2.79 7.82
C ALA A 66 0.61 2.00 8.38
N ARG A 67 0.90 0.80 7.85
CA ARG A 67 2.11 0.06 8.22
C ARG A 67 3.36 0.84 7.88
N LEU A 68 3.40 1.48 6.71
CA LEU A 68 4.52 2.35 6.34
C LEU A 68 4.67 3.53 7.30
N LEU A 69 3.58 4.16 7.72
CA LEU A 69 3.62 5.24 8.70
C LEU A 69 4.17 4.77 10.05
N LEU A 70 3.75 3.60 10.53
CA LEU A 70 4.28 3.02 11.76
C LEU A 70 5.77 2.69 11.65
N GLU A 71 6.22 2.12 10.53
CA GLU A 71 7.64 1.85 10.26
C GLU A 71 8.45 3.15 10.19
N PHE A 72 7.91 4.18 9.55
CA PHE A 72 8.53 5.49 9.46
C PHE A 72 8.69 6.14 10.84
N ARG A 73 7.72 6.00 11.74
CA ARG A 73 7.83 6.48 13.13
C ARG A 73 9.00 5.84 13.87
N GLN A 74 9.22 4.54 13.68
CA GLN A 74 10.34 3.82 14.27
C GLN A 74 11.67 4.29 13.67
N THR A 75 11.75 4.38 12.34
CA THR A 75 12.98 4.76 11.62
C THR A 75 13.38 6.21 11.92
N SER A 76 12.40 7.13 12.01
CA SER A 76 12.61 8.55 12.30
C SER A 76 12.75 8.87 13.79
N ARG A 77 12.52 7.90 14.69
CA ARG A 77 12.41 8.10 16.14
C ARG A 77 11.39 9.17 16.53
N ASN A 78 10.32 9.31 15.73
CA ASN A 78 9.25 10.26 15.97
C ASN A 78 7.91 9.52 16.01
N GLU A 79 7.47 9.13 17.21
CA GLU A 79 6.23 8.38 17.42
C GLU A 79 4.96 9.16 17.03
N LYS A 80 5.04 10.50 17.01
CA LYS A 80 3.92 11.39 16.71
C LYS A 80 3.84 11.78 15.23
N ALA A 81 4.74 11.27 14.38
CA ALA A 81 4.73 11.58 12.95
C ALA A 81 3.37 11.21 12.32
N THR A 82 2.84 12.12 11.54
CA THR A 82 1.62 11.95 10.74
C THR A 82 1.98 11.59 9.31
N LEU A 83 1.00 11.15 8.52
CA LEU A 83 1.19 10.87 7.11
C LEU A 83 1.65 12.14 6.34
N SER A 84 1.24 13.32 6.79
CA SER A 84 1.69 14.58 6.19
C SER A 84 3.19 14.82 6.38
N ASP A 85 3.78 14.33 7.47
CA ASP A 85 5.21 14.50 7.78
C ASP A 85 6.11 13.62 6.91
N ILE A 86 5.53 12.58 6.30
CA ILE A 86 6.21 11.73 5.32
C ILE A 86 6.35 12.47 3.97
N ILE A 87 5.38 13.32 3.62
CA ILE A 87 5.35 14.05 2.35
C ILE A 87 6.16 15.34 2.47
N VAL A 88 7.43 15.20 2.85
CA VAL A 88 8.38 16.30 2.98
C VAL A 88 9.69 15.87 2.32
N PRO A 89 10.28 16.69 1.42
CA PRO A 89 11.50 16.33 0.70
C PRO A 89 12.66 15.93 1.62
N SER A 90 12.84 16.65 2.75
CA SER A 90 13.90 16.39 3.72
C SER A 90 13.75 15.05 4.48
N LYS A 91 12.60 14.38 4.36
CA LYS A 91 12.33 13.07 4.97
C LYS A 91 12.41 11.93 3.98
N PHE A 92 12.76 12.19 2.72
CA PHE A 92 12.76 11.20 1.65
C PHE A 92 13.69 10.01 1.93
N GLU A 93 14.91 10.24 2.41
CA GLU A 93 15.86 9.17 2.77
C GLU A 93 15.34 8.28 3.91
N VAL A 94 14.71 8.89 4.91
CA VAL A 94 14.10 8.17 6.04
C VAL A 94 12.93 7.34 5.56
N LEU A 95 12.13 7.87 4.63
CA LEU A 95 11.04 7.16 3.97
C LEU A 95 11.56 5.96 3.16
N LEU A 96 12.62 6.12 2.37
CA LEU A 96 13.22 5.01 1.61
C LEU A 96 13.69 3.89 2.54
N THR A 97 14.32 4.27 3.65
CA THR A 97 14.76 3.31 4.68
C THR A 97 13.57 2.56 5.28
N ALA A 98 12.49 3.26 5.63
CA ALA A 98 11.28 2.64 6.15
C ALA A 98 10.60 1.70 5.12
N VAL A 99 10.53 2.09 3.85
CA VAL A 99 9.97 1.26 2.77
C VAL A 99 10.78 -0.01 2.59
N ARG A 100 12.11 0.11 2.59
CA ARG A 100 13.04 -1.02 2.49
C ARG A 100 12.88 -1.98 3.66
N SER A 101 12.86 -1.47 4.89
CA SER A 101 12.61 -2.26 6.10
C SER A 101 11.27 -3.01 6.01
N LEU A 102 10.18 -2.29 5.74
CA LEU A 102 8.84 -2.85 5.70
C LEU A 102 8.66 -3.93 4.61
N ALA A 103 9.30 -3.75 3.45
CA ALA A 103 9.22 -4.72 2.35
C ALA A 103 10.23 -5.88 2.50
N GLY A 104 11.04 -5.88 3.56
CA GLY A 104 12.07 -6.89 3.84
C GLY A 104 13.20 -6.85 2.81
N PHE A 105 13.76 -5.67 2.56
CA PHE A 105 14.89 -5.49 1.67
C PHE A 105 16.18 -6.02 2.32
N ASP A 106 16.81 -6.94 1.63
CA ASP A 106 18.11 -7.49 1.98
C ASP A 106 19.21 -6.70 1.25
N LYS A 107 20.15 -6.14 2.02
CA LYS A 107 21.20 -5.24 1.49
C LYS A 107 22.30 -6.00 0.74
N GLU A 108 22.51 -7.28 1.03
CA GLU A 108 23.58 -8.08 0.42
C GLU A 108 23.14 -8.59 -0.95
N THR A 109 21.92 -9.12 -1.01
CA THR A 109 21.34 -9.71 -2.22
C THR A 109 20.59 -8.68 -3.08
N HIS A 110 20.27 -7.50 -2.51
CA HIS A 110 19.39 -6.50 -3.12
C HIS A 110 18.05 -7.11 -3.57
N GLN A 111 17.49 -7.97 -2.73
CA GLN A 111 16.21 -8.63 -2.92
C GLN A 111 15.20 -8.19 -1.85
N TYR A 112 13.91 -8.31 -2.17
CA TYR A 112 12.83 -8.03 -1.23
C TYR A 112 12.10 -9.31 -0.83
N LEU A 113 11.71 -9.42 0.44
CA LEU A 113 10.79 -10.46 0.89
C LEU A 113 9.39 -10.27 0.26
N THR A 114 8.89 -9.04 0.24
CA THR A 114 7.59 -8.69 -0.34
C THR A 114 7.74 -7.61 -1.43
N PRO A 115 8.31 -7.94 -2.60
CA PRO A 115 8.60 -6.95 -3.66
C PRO A 115 7.34 -6.24 -4.18
N SER A 116 6.19 -6.92 -4.23
CA SER A 116 4.93 -6.30 -4.64
C SER A 116 4.47 -5.20 -3.68
N LEU A 117 4.79 -5.29 -2.39
CA LEU A 117 4.48 -4.24 -1.42
C LEU A 117 5.29 -2.98 -1.72
N ALA A 118 6.60 -3.11 -1.94
CA ALA A 118 7.48 -2.01 -2.31
C ALA A 118 6.96 -1.24 -3.55
N LEU A 119 6.56 -1.96 -4.60
CA LEU A 119 5.96 -1.35 -5.80
C LEU A 119 4.64 -0.62 -5.48
N LYS A 120 3.73 -1.26 -4.74
CA LYS A 120 2.44 -0.68 -4.38
C LYS A 120 2.58 0.59 -3.52
N LEU A 121 3.57 0.64 -2.64
CA LEU A 121 3.82 1.80 -1.78
C LEU A 121 4.21 3.04 -2.60
N GLY A 122 5.02 2.91 -3.65
CA GLY A 122 5.37 4.05 -4.51
C GLY A 122 4.16 4.70 -5.16
N HIS A 123 3.28 3.88 -5.75
CA HIS A 123 2.02 4.38 -6.34
C HIS A 123 1.10 5.02 -5.30
N SER A 124 1.02 4.43 -4.10
CA SER A 124 0.21 4.96 -3.01
C SER A 124 0.75 6.30 -2.50
N LEU A 125 2.07 6.43 -2.31
CA LEU A 125 2.73 7.66 -1.88
C LEU A 125 2.56 8.80 -2.88
N LYS A 126 2.65 8.54 -4.19
CA LYS A 126 2.34 9.55 -5.22
C LYS A 126 0.90 10.08 -5.09
N LYS A 127 -0.06 9.22 -4.81
CA LYS A 127 -1.46 9.65 -4.58
C LYS A 127 -1.63 10.45 -3.30
N VAL A 128 -0.95 10.06 -2.23
CA VAL A 128 -0.97 10.81 -0.96
C VAL A 128 -0.32 12.18 -1.15
N ALA A 129 0.80 12.27 -1.87
CA ALA A 129 1.44 13.55 -2.12
C ALA A 129 0.58 14.48 -2.98
N MET A 130 -0.08 13.97 -4.02
CA MET A 130 -1.07 14.74 -4.78
C MET A 130 -2.25 15.20 -3.91
N LEU A 131 -2.68 14.40 -2.94
CA LEU A 131 -3.71 14.80 -1.98
C LEU A 131 -3.23 15.99 -1.14
N VAL A 132 -1.98 15.97 -0.66
CA VAL A 132 -1.38 17.08 0.08
C VAL A 132 -1.29 18.34 -0.78
N VAL A 133 -0.89 18.24 -2.05
CA VAL A 133 -0.88 19.37 -3.00
C VAL A 133 -2.27 19.97 -3.15
N SER A 134 -3.29 19.14 -3.41
CA SER A 134 -4.67 19.64 -3.54
C SER A 134 -5.14 20.36 -2.28
N LYS A 135 -4.83 19.82 -1.11
CA LYS A 135 -5.22 20.43 0.17
C LYS A 135 -4.51 21.76 0.41
N ALA A 136 -3.20 21.81 0.17
CA ALA A 136 -2.41 23.02 0.32
C ALA A 136 -2.89 24.14 -0.61
N LEU A 137 -3.28 23.81 -1.84
CA LEU A 137 -3.88 24.76 -2.79
C LEU A 137 -5.22 25.33 -2.30
N ILE A 138 -6.10 24.47 -1.76
CA ILE A 138 -7.40 24.88 -1.20
C ILE A 138 -7.19 25.78 0.03
N ASP A 139 -6.22 25.43 0.87
CA ASP A 139 -5.91 26.13 2.12
C ASP A 139 -5.06 27.40 1.90
N GLY A 140 -4.59 27.67 0.68
CA GLY A 140 -3.68 28.79 0.37
C GLY A 140 -2.30 28.67 1.03
N ASN A 141 -1.81 27.45 1.25
CA ASN A 141 -0.54 27.19 1.93
C ASN A 141 0.59 26.88 0.92
N ASP A 142 1.21 27.94 0.39
CA ASP A 142 2.25 27.84 -0.64
C ASP A 142 3.48 27.01 -0.20
N VAL A 143 3.85 27.09 1.08
CA VAL A 143 5.00 26.35 1.63
C VAL A 143 4.74 24.85 1.55
N LYS A 144 3.55 24.43 2.00
CA LYS A 144 3.17 23.02 1.99
C LYS A 144 2.93 22.50 0.59
N GLU A 145 2.38 23.34 -0.30
CA GLU A 145 2.22 23.00 -1.71
C GLU A 145 3.59 22.72 -2.35
N ARG A 146 4.54 23.65 -2.22
CA ARG A 146 5.91 23.50 -2.75
C ARG A 146 6.56 22.23 -2.22
N GLN A 147 6.55 22.00 -0.90
CA GLN A 147 7.14 20.80 -0.31
C GLN A 147 6.53 19.51 -0.88
N ALA A 148 5.21 19.45 -1.04
CA ALA A 148 4.55 18.27 -1.58
C ALA A 148 4.84 18.05 -3.08
N ARG A 149 4.98 19.12 -3.86
CA ARG A 149 5.42 19.04 -5.27
C ARG A 149 6.88 18.59 -5.40
N ASP A 150 7.76 19.15 -4.59
CA ASP A 150 9.17 18.75 -4.56
C ASP A 150 9.31 17.26 -4.19
N PHE A 151 8.51 16.81 -3.21
CA PHE A 151 8.43 15.38 -2.85
C PHE A 151 7.92 14.52 -4.02
N LEU A 152 6.91 14.99 -4.76
CA LEU A 152 6.38 14.30 -5.95
C LEU A 152 7.44 14.16 -7.05
N THR A 153 8.28 15.17 -7.23
CA THR A 153 9.43 15.11 -8.14
C THR A 153 10.42 14.07 -7.65
N LEU A 154 10.84 14.12 -6.37
CA LEU A 154 11.77 13.15 -5.80
C LEU A 154 11.30 11.71 -5.95
N ILE A 155 10.05 11.40 -5.64
CA ILE A 155 9.51 10.04 -5.79
C ILE A 155 9.28 9.65 -7.26
N SER A 156 9.22 10.60 -8.19
CA SER A 156 9.09 10.27 -9.60
C SER A 156 10.43 9.96 -10.23
N GLU A 157 11.45 10.72 -9.89
CA GLU A 157 12.82 10.54 -10.41
C GLU A 157 13.55 9.38 -9.73
N ASN A 158 13.40 9.22 -8.41
CA ASN A 158 14.28 8.33 -7.65
C ASN A 158 13.71 6.95 -7.36
N TRP A 159 12.39 6.79 -7.44
CA TRP A 159 11.75 5.54 -7.00
C TRP A 159 12.10 4.34 -7.88
N ASP A 160 12.44 4.55 -9.15
CA ASP A 160 12.85 3.45 -10.03
C ASP A 160 14.11 2.77 -9.50
N TRP A 161 15.22 3.50 -9.46
CA TRP A 161 16.52 2.96 -9.10
C TRP A 161 16.63 2.63 -7.60
N GLU A 162 15.94 3.36 -6.72
CA GLU A 162 16.00 3.09 -5.27
C GLU A 162 15.19 1.86 -4.85
N VAL A 163 14.07 1.57 -5.54
CA VAL A 163 13.07 0.60 -5.08
C VAL A 163 12.59 -0.31 -6.20
N SER A 164 12.08 0.26 -7.29
CA SER A 164 11.29 -0.46 -8.30
C SER A 164 12.12 -1.48 -9.07
N SER A 165 13.32 -1.09 -9.54
CA SER A 165 14.18 -1.97 -10.34
C SER A 165 14.58 -3.22 -9.53
N HIS A 166 14.91 -3.04 -8.25
CA HIS A 166 15.23 -4.14 -7.33
C HIS A 166 14.02 -5.03 -7.03
N ALA A 167 12.84 -4.44 -6.80
CA ALA A 167 11.61 -5.19 -6.55
C ALA A 167 11.15 -5.99 -7.78
N LEU A 168 11.22 -5.40 -8.97
CA LEU A 168 10.91 -6.09 -10.23
C LEU A 168 11.90 -7.22 -10.50
N ARG A 169 13.21 -6.98 -10.32
CA ARG A 169 14.23 -8.03 -10.46
C ARG A 169 13.97 -9.19 -9.50
N THR A 170 13.62 -8.91 -8.25
CA THR A 170 13.25 -9.93 -7.26
C THR A 170 12.06 -10.77 -7.73
N LEU A 171 11.01 -10.13 -8.25
CA LEU A 171 9.84 -10.83 -8.82
C LEU A 171 10.22 -11.71 -10.01
N TYR A 172 11.06 -11.21 -10.92
CA TYR A 172 11.51 -11.98 -12.07
C TYR A 172 12.37 -13.18 -11.68
N GLN A 173 13.29 -13.00 -10.73
CA GLN A 173 14.10 -14.10 -10.19
C GLN A 173 13.23 -15.14 -9.48
N GLY A 174 12.28 -14.72 -8.65
CA GLY A 174 11.33 -15.63 -7.99
C GLY A 174 10.50 -16.43 -9.00
N LYS A 175 10.04 -15.80 -10.10
CA LYS A 175 9.34 -16.51 -11.19
C LYS A 175 10.26 -17.48 -11.93
N ARG A 176 11.52 -17.10 -12.16
CA ARG A 176 12.52 -17.95 -12.85
C ARG A 176 12.90 -19.17 -12.00
N ASN A 177 13.01 -18.98 -10.68
CA ASN A 177 13.38 -20.04 -9.73
C ASN A 177 12.20 -20.91 -9.32
N ASN A 178 11.00 -20.64 -9.82
CA ASN A 178 9.83 -21.49 -9.64
C ASN A 178 9.61 -22.35 -10.90
N PRO A 179 10.26 -23.53 -11.01
CA PRO A 179 10.10 -24.39 -12.18
C PRO A 179 8.62 -24.71 -12.36
N LYS A 180 8.09 -24.44 -13.55
CA LYS A 180 6.76 -24.89 -13.91
C LYS A 180 6.84 -26.41 -14.07
N LEU A 181 6.46 -27.13 -13.01
CA LEU A 181 6.27 -28.56 -13.06
C LEU A 181 5.18 -28.83 -14.10
N ILE A 182 5.60 -29.32 -15.26
CA ILE A 182 4.67 -29.91 -16.22
C ILE A 182 4.32 -31.30 -15.69
N PRO A 183 3.04 -31.70 -15.74
CA PRO A 183 2.63 -33.03 -15.32
C PRO A 183 3.39 -34.07 -16.15
N LEU A 184 3.76 -35.18 -15.51
CA LEU A 184 4.37 -36.29 -16.24
C LEU A 184 3.33 -36.91 -17.17
N THR A 185 3.79 -37.59 -18.22
CA THR A 185 2.91 -38.34 -19.12
C THR A 185 2.02 -39.32 -18.35
N SER A 186 2.54 -39.92 -17.26
CA SER A 186 1.78 -40.78 -16.35
C SER A 186 0.59 -40.07 -15.71
N ASP A 187 0.77 -38.82 -15.28
CA ASP A 187 -0.26 -38.04 -14.61
C ASP A 187 -1.37 -37.65 -15.59
N VAL A 188 -0.99 -37.29 -16.83
CA VAL A 188 -1.93 -36.99 -17.91
C VAL A 188 -2.73 -38.23 -18.31
N VAL A 189 -2.08 -39.39 -18.40
CA VAL A 189 -2.74 -40.68 -18.69
C VAL A 189 -3.70 -41.08 -17.57
N LEU A 190 -3.28 -40.93 -16.31
CA LEU A 190 -4.11 -41.22 -15.15
C LEU A 190 -5.37 -40.34 -15.13
N LEU A 191 -5.22 -39.04 -15.33
CA LEU A 191 -6.34 -38.10 -15.41
C LEU A 191 -7.26 -38.43 -16.58
N SER A 192 -6.71 -38.74 -17.76
CA SER A 192 -7.51 -39.12 -18.93
C SER A 192 -8.34 -40.38 -18.69
N LYS A 193 -7.76 -41.40 -18.03
CA LYS A 193 -8.48 -42.63 -17.65
C LYS A 193 -9.61 -42.34 -16.67
N TYR A 194 -9.33 -41.54 -15.64
CA TYR A 194 -10.34 -41.14 -14.65
C TYR A 194 -11.53 -40.42 -15.29
N LEU A 195 -11.26 -39.42 -16.14
CA LEU A 195 -12.31 -38.64 -16.81
C LEU A 195 -13.19 -39.49 -17.73
N LYS A 196 -12.63 -40.51 -18.39
CA LYS A 196 -13.41 -41.46 -19.20
C LYS A 196 -14.32 -42.32 -18.34
N GLN A 197 -13.80 -42.86 -17.24
CA GLN A 197 -14.58 -43.69 -16.31
C GLN A 197 -15.75 -42.91 -15.71
N GLU A 198 -15.55 -41.63 -15.37
CA GLU A 198 -16.58 -40.82 -14.74
C GLU A 198 -17.62 -40.30 -15.76
N ALA A 199 -17.25 -40.18 -17.05
CA ALA A 199 -18.20 -39.85 -18.11
C ALA A 199 -19.08 -41.03 -18.55
N GLU A 200 -18.62 -42.26 -18.30
CA GLU A 200 -19.35 -43.51 -18.57
C GLU A 200 -20.23 -43.97 -17.39
N ARG A 201 -20.23 -43.21 -16.28
CA ARG A 201 -20.97 -43.46 -15.05
C ARG A 201 -22.30 -42.71 -15.00
#